data_AF-A0A482VI42-F1
#
_entry.id   AF-A0A482VI42-F1
#
_cell.length_a   1.000
_cell.length_b   1.000
_cell.length_c   1.000
_cell.angle_alpha   90.00
_cell.angle_beta   90.00
_cell.angle_gamma   90.00
#
_symmetry.space_group_name_H-M   'P 1'
#
loop_
_entity.id
_entity.type
_entity.pdbx_description
1 polymer ?
#
loop_
_entity_poly.entity_id
_entity_poly.type
_entity_poly.pdbx_seq_one_letter_code
_entity_poly.pdbx_strand_id
1 'polypeptide(L)' 'RLQKQGLSAKRPAHGPLLTREHRVVRLRFAREHQNWGIEEWGRILFTDESRFCLRSPDSRQRVWRMPGERFA' A
#
# COMPACT_ATOMS: atom_id res chain seq x y z
N ARG A 1 -30.24 -5.57 -4.21
CA ARG A 1 -30.25 -5.44 -2.72
C ARG A 1 -29.04 -4.64 -2.22
N LEU A 2 -27.81 -4.89 -2.70
CA LEU A 2 -26.59 -4.18 -2.28
C LEU A 2 -26.39 -2.79 -2.92
N GLN A 3 -26.63 -2.65 -4.24
CA GLN A 3 -26.52 -1.34 -4.91
C GLN A 3 -27.52 -0.31 -4.38
N LYS A 4 -28.73 -0.76 -4.02
CA LYS A 4 -29.75 0.08 -3.36
C LYS A 4 -29.30 0.58 -1.98
N GLN A 5 -28.31 -0.06 -1.37
CA GLN A 5 -27.67 0.33 -0.10
C GLN A 5 -26.36 1.09 -0.32
N GLY A 6 -26.07 1.53 -1.56
CA GLY A 6 -24.85 2.30 -1.88
C GLY A 6 -23.57 1.46 -2.03
N LEU A 7 -23.66 0.13 -1.93
CA LEU A 7 -22.50 -0.77 -2.05
C LEU A 7 -22.22 -1.12 -3.51
N SER A 8 -20.94 -1.08 -3.88
CA SER A 8 -20.46 -1.44 -5.21
C SER A 8 -19.27 -2.40 -5.16
N ALA A 9 -19.19 -3.31 -6.13
CA ALA A 9 -18.09 -4.26 -6.22
C ALA A 9 -16.80 -3.54 -6.68
N LYS A 10 -15.76 -3.59 -5.86
CA LYS A 10 -14.45 -2.96 -6.10
C LYS A 10 -13.33 -3.99 -6.00
N ARG A 11 -12.17 -3.65 -6.55
CA ARG A 11 -10.93 -4.40 -6.28
C ARG A 11 -10.47 -4.06 -4.86
N PRO A 12 -10.02 -5.02 -4.05
CA PRO A 12 -9.39 -4.72 -2.77
C PRO A 12 -8.23 -3.75 -2.96
N ALA A 13 -8.06 -2.83 -2.02
CA ALA A 13 -6.83 -2.05 -1.96
C ALA A 13 -5.71 -2.95 -1.45
N HIS A 14 -4.56 -2.91 -2.13
CA HIS A 14 -3.34 -3.56 -1.66
C HIS A 14 -2.46 -2.54 -0.95
N GLY A 15 -1.84 -2.97 0.16
CA GLY A 15 -0.91 -2.18 0.96
C GLY A 15 -1.45 -1.80 2.34
N PRO A 16 -0.56 -1.43 3.26
CA PRO A 16 -0.92 -1.08 4.62
C PRO A 16 -1.67 0.25 4.70
N LEU A 17 -2.58 0.36 5.67
CA LEU A 17 -3.19 1.64 6.02
C LEU A 17 -2.13 2.56 6.64
N LEU A 18 -1.95 3.74 6.06
CA LEU A 18 -1.03 4.74 6.60
C LEU A 18 -1.73 5.61 7.63
N THR A 19 -1.36 5.44 8.89
CA THR A 19 -1.71 6.35 9.99
C THR A 19 -1.12 7.73 9.73
N ARG A 20 -1.58 8.74 10.49
CA ARG A 20 -1.02 10.10 10.41
C ARG A 20 0.48 10.11 10.71
N GLU A 21 0.91 9.33 11.70
CA GLU A 21 2.32 9.21 12.08
C GLU A 21 3.16 8.61 10.96
N HIS A 22 2.70 7.52 10.33
CA HIS A 22 3.38 6.93 9.17
C HIS A 22 3.59 7.95 8.05
N ARG A 23 2.59 8.80 7.79
CA ARG A 23 2.70 9.84 6.75
C ARG A 23 3.74 10.90 7.09
N VAL A 24 3.79 11.34 8.34
CA VAL A 24 4.76 12.34 8.82
C VAL A 24 6.18 11.78 8.71
N VAL A 25 6.42 10.57 9.24
CA VAL A 25 7.75 9.94 9.21
C VAL A 25 8.22 9.70 7.77
N ARG A 26 7.34 9.20 6.89
CA ARG A 26 7.68 8.99 5.47
C ARG A 26 7.98 10.29 4.74
N LEU A 27 7.21 11.35 5.00
CA LEU A 27 7.44 12.66 4.39
C LEU A 27 8.76 13.26 4.85
N ARG A 28 9.10 13.12 6.13
CA ARG A 28 10.39 13.56 6.69
C ARG A 28 11.54 12.82 6.01
N PHE A 29 11.48 11.48 5.96
CA PHE A 29 12.48 10.67 5.28
C PHE A 29 12.68 11.10 3.82
N ALA A 30 11.59 11.28 3.07
CA ALA A 30 11.64 11.71 1.68
C ALA A 30 12.30 13.09 1.51
N ARG A 31 12.00 14.04 2.40
CA ARG A 31 12.63 15.39 2.36
C ARG A 31 14.11 15.35 2.70
N GLU A 32 14.51 14.56 3.69
CA GLU A 32 15.91 14.41 4.11
C GLU A 32 16.77 13.82 2.99
N HIS A 33 16.22 12.92 2.18
CA HIS A 33 16.94 12.21 1.12
C HIS A 33 16.60 12.69 -0.30
N GLN A 34 15.87 13.81 -0.44
CA GLN A 34 15.35 14.26 -1.75
C GLN A 34 16.45 14.59 -2.77
N ASN A 35 17.63 14.99 -2.28
CA ASN A 35 18.77 15.42 -3.09
C ASN A 35 19.86 14.34 -3.20
N TRP A 36 19.63 13.14 -2.66
CA TRP A 36 20.62 12.07 -2.72
C TRP A 36 20.83 11.61 -4.16
N GLY A 37 22.10 11.54 -4.57
CA GLY A 37 22.53 11.00 -5.85
C GLY A 37 22.74 9.49 -5.83
N ILE A 38 23.18 8.96 -6.98
CA ILE A 38 23.43 7.52 -7.16
C ILE A 38 24.51 7.02 -6.19
N GLU A 39 25.51 7.84 -5.88
CA GLU A 39 26.59 7.45 -4.97
C GLU A 39 26.10 7.26 -3.53
N GLU A 40 25.24 8.14 -3.04
CA GLU A 40 24.66 8.04 -1.70
C GLU A 40 23.72 6.83 -1.59
N TRP A 41 22.86 6.61 -2.60
CA TRP A 41 22.01 5.41 -2.65
C TRP A 41 22.84 4.13 -2.80
N GLY A 42 23.94 4.17 -3.54
CA GLY A 42 24.83 3.03 -3.78
C GLY A 42 25.58 2.54 -2.54
N ARG A 43 25.63 3.34 -1.47
CA ARG A 43 26.21 2.95 -0.17
C ARG A 43 25.23 2.19 0.72
N ILE A 44 23.93 2.16 0.39
CA ILE A 44 22.91 1.50 1.21
C ILE A 44 22.73 0.05 0.74
N LEU A 45 22.84 -0.89 1.68
CA LEU A 45 22.38 -2.26 1.48
C LEU A 45 20.92 -2.39 1.92
N PHE A 46 20.01 -2.51 0.97
CA PHE A 46 18.61 -2.81 1.25
C PHE A 46 18.43 -4.31 1.51
N THR A 47 17.63 -4.65 2.53
CA THR A 47 17.26 -6.03 2.85
C THR A 47 15.76 -6.11 3.02
N ASP A 48 15.16 -7.20 2.55
CA ASP A 48 13.75 -7.51 2.73
C ASP A 48 13.55 -9.02 2.53
N GLU A 49 12.43 -9.54 3.01
CA GLU A 49 12.03 -10.92 2.83
C GLU A 49 10.89 -11.01 1.81
N SER A 50 10.99 -11.94 0.86
CA SER A 50 9.95 -12.19 -0.13
C SER A 50 9.41 -13.61 -0.03
N ARG A 51 8.08 -13.73 -0.08
CA ARG A 51 7.39 -15.02 -0.08
C ARG A 51 7.31 -15.58 -1.51
N PHE A 52 7.84 -16.78 -1.72
CA PHE A 52 7.69 -17.52 -2.98
C PHE A 52 6.69 -18.67 -2.81
N CYS A 53 5.63 -18.71 -3.63
CA CYS A 53 4.60 -19.75 -3.56
C CYS A 53 4.21 -20.23 -4.96
N LEU A 54 4.05 -21.54 -5.14
CA LEU A 54 3.62 -22.16 -6.42
C LEU A 54 2.15 -21.84 -6.78
N ARG A 55 1.30 -21.59 -5.78
CA ARG A 55 -0.09 -21.15 -5.95
C ARG A 55 -0.37 -20.03 -4.95
N SER A 56 -0.76 -18.86 -5.43
CA SER A 56 -1.05 -17.73 -4.54
C SER A 56 -2.48 -17.82 -4.00
N PRO A 57 -2.68 -17.75 -2.67
CA PRO A 57 -4.00 -17.57 -2.07
C PRO A 57 -4.51 -16.13 -2.19
N ASP A 58 -3.73 -15.21 -2.79
CA ASP A 58 -4.04 -13.79 -2.98
C ASP A 58 -5.09 -13.63 -4.09
N SER A 59 -6.24 -14.27 -3.87
CA SER A 59 -7.34 -14.29 -4.80
C SER A 59 -7.85 -12.87 -5.02
N ARG A 60 -8.09 -12.53 -6.30
CA ARG A 60 -8.64 -11.24 -6.77
C ARG A 60 -10.13 -11.07 -6.41
N GLN A 61 -10.55 -11.57 -5.26
CA GLN A 61 -11.94 -11.50 -4.82
C GLN A 61 -12.35 -10.05 -4.68
N ARG A 62 -13.46 -9.70 -5.31
CA ARG A 62 -14.00 -8.34 -5.22
C ARG A 62 -14.59 -8.15 -3.83
N VAL A 63 -14.44 -6.94 -3.34
CA VAL A 63 -15.00 -6.46 -2.07
C VAL A 63 -16.16 -5.51 -2.37
N TRP A 64 -17.20 -5.55 -1.56
CA TRP A 64 -18.33 -4.62 -1.67
C TRP A 64 -18.10 -3.45 -0.72
N ARG A 65 -18.05 -2.22 -1.24
CA ARG A 65 -17.67 -1.03 -0.47
C ARG A 65 -18.54 0.17 -0.82
N MET A 66 -18.73 1.07 0.15
CA MET A 66 -19.35 2.38 -0.09
C MET A 66 -18.34 3.36 -0.72
N PRO A 67 -18.81 4.43 -1.37
CA PRO A 67 -17.93 5.53 -1.77
C PRO A 67 -17.15 6.09 -0.57
N GLY A 68 -15.83 6.24 -0.71
CA GLY A 68 -14.93 6.73 0.36
C GLY A 68 -14.20 5.64 1.15
N GLU A 69 -14.64 4.39 1.08
CA GLU A 69 -14.09 3.27 1.87
C GLU A 69 -12.97 2.51 1.17
N ARG A 70 -11.90 3.19 0.73
CA ARG A 70 -10.84 2.53 -0.06
C ARG A 70 -10.10 1.41 0.69
N PHE A 71 -9.96 1.51 2.00
CA PHE A 71 -9.22 0.54 2.82
C PHE A 71 -10.09 -0.19 3.85
N ALA A 72 -11.42 0.01 3.84
CA ALA A 72 -12.34 -0.74 4.70
C ALA A 72 -12.63 -2.14 4.14
#